data_AF-A0A971WUA1-F1
#
_entry.id   AF-A0A971WUA1-F1
#
_cell.length_a   1.000
_cell.length_b   1.000
_cell.length_c   1.000
_cell.angle_alpha   90.00
_cell.angle_beta   90.00
_cell.angle_gamma   90.00
#
_symmetry.space_group_name_H-M   'P 1'
#
loop_
_entity.id
_entity.type
_entity.pdbx_description
1 polymer ?
#
loop_
_entity_poly.entity_id
_entity_poly.type
_entity_poly.pdbx_seq_one_letter_code
_entity_poly.pdbx_strand_id
1 'polypeptide(L)'
;MPKNMQNNQQALQSIQQARNIINQLKQAEQRNSMSANKLADMEAGNEFALNQNDTLNAQAMAQREGQAAGQLQNLAHAEKNATHQLDQLNQILSQLESKLR
;
A
#
# COMPACT_ATOMS: atom_id res chain seq x y z
N MET A 1 -12.63 -32.73 -27.81
CA MET A 1 -12.88 -31.88 -26.62
C MET A 1 -13.28 -30.49 -27.12
N PRO A 2 -14.39 -29.91 -26.66
CA PRO A 2 -14.86 -28.63 -27.19
C PRO A 2 -13.92 -27.49 -26.76
N LYS A 3 -13.53 -26.61 -27.71
CA LYS A 3 -12.64 -25.45 -27.50
C LYS A 3 -13.01 -24.59 -26.27
N ASN A 4 -14.30 -24.57 -25.90
CA ASN A 4 -14.79 -23.82 -24.74
C ASN A 4 -14.25 -24.34 -23.39
N MET A 5 -14.03 -25.65 -23.24
CA MET A 5 -13.46 -26.20 -22.00
C MET A 5 -11.98 -25.83 -21.83
N GLN A 6 -11.21 -25.81 -22.92
CA GLN A 6 -9.81 -25.36 -22.90
C GLN A 6 -9.70 -23.87 -22.59
N ASN A 7 -10.58 -23.04 -23.17
CA ASN A 7 -10.60 -21.59 -22.90
C ASN A 7 -10.97 -21.28 -21.44
N ASN A 8 -11.94 -22.00 -20.86
CA ASN A 8 -12.31 -21.81 -19.45
C ASN A 8 -11.16 -22.24 -18.52
N GLN A 9 -10.45 -23.32 -18.83
CA GLN A 9 -9.32 -23.79 -18.02
C GLN A 9 -8.15 -22.80 -18.04
N GLN A 10 -7.83 -22.21 -19.21
CA GLN A 10 -6.81 -21.16 -19.33
C GLN A 10 -7.22 -19.88 -18.58
N ALA A 11 -8.49 -19.47 -18.68
CA ALA A 11 -9.00 -18.31 -17.95
C ALA A 11 -8.92 -18.49 -16.42
N LEU A 12 -9.26 -19.68 -15.92
CA LEU A 12 -9.13 -20.02 -14.48
C LEU A 12 -7.67 -19.94 -14.01
N GLN A 13 -6.71 -20.43 -14.81
CA GLN A 13 -5.28 -20.34 -14.49
C GLN A 13 -4.80 -18.88 -14.41
N SER A 14 -5.19 -18.05 -15.39
CA SER A 14 -4.86 -16.61 -15.37
C SER A 14 -5.45 -15.89 -14.16
N ILE A 15 -6.68 -16.24 -13.76
CA ILE A 15 -7.33 -15.70 -12.55
C ILE A 15 -6.54 -16.08 -11.29
N GLN A 16 -6.07 -17.32 -11.18
CA GLN A 16 -5.25 -17.76 -10.04
C GLN A 16 -3.88 -17.06 -10.00
N GLN A 17 -3.25 -16.85 -11.15
CA GLN A 17 -2.01 -16.05 -11.23
C GLN A 17 -2.25 -14.61 -10.78
N ALA A 18 -3.34 -13.98 -11.24
CA ALA A 18 -3.70 -12.63 -10.83
C ALA A 18 -3.93 -12.54 -9.30
N ARG A 19 -4.63 -13.50 -8.69
CA ARG A 19 -4.78 -13.54 -7.22
C ARG A 19 -3.44 -13.64 -6.48
N ASN A 20 -2.51 -14.44 -6.98
CA ASN A 20 -1.19 -14.57 -6.35
C ASN A 20 -0.43 -13.24 -6.38
N ILE A 21 -0.44 -12.55 -7.51
CA ILE A 21 0.16 -11.21 -7.67
C ILE A 21 -0.51 -10.22 -6.71
N ILE A 22 -1.84 -10.20 -6.65
CA ILE A 22 -2.60 -9.32 -5.75
C ILE A 22 -2.20 -9.55 -4.30
N ASN A 23 -2.09 -10.81 -3.87
CA ASN A 23 -1.70 -11.13 -2.50
C ASN A 23 -0.27 -10.67 -2.19
N GLN A 24 0.66 -10.77 -3.14
CA GLN A 24 2.02 -10.25 -2.98
C GLN A 24 2.02 -8.72 -2.86
N LEU A 25 1.25 -8.03 -3.71
CA LEU A 25 1.09 -6.58 -3.65
C LEU A 25 0.49 -6.15 -2.31
N LYS A 26 -0.57 -6.81 -1.83
CA LYS A 26 -1.17 -6.49 -0.53
C LYS A 26 -0.16 -6.55 0.62
N GLN A 27 0.68 -7.58 0.63
CA GLN A 27 1.73 -7.70 1.65
C GLN A 27 2.79 -6.59 1.54
N ALA A 28 3.14 -6.17 0.32
CA ALA A 28 4.06 -5.08 0.09
C ALA A 28 3.48 -3.74 0.56
N GLU A 29 2.25 -3.41 0.15
CA GLU A 29 1.54 -2.18 0.54
C GLU A 29 1.35 -2.08 2.07
N GLN A 30 1.01 -3.18 2.73
CA GLN A 30 0.93 -3.21 4.19
C GLN A 30 2.28 -2.90 4.85
N ARG A 31 3.38 -3.46 4.35
CA ARG A 31 4.73 -3.19 4.86
C ARG A 31 5.15 -1.74 4.62
N ASN A 32 4.84 -1.20 3.46
CA ASN A 32 5.12 0.19 3.11
C ASN A 32 4.34 1.14 4.01
N SER A 33 3.04 0.90 4.23
CA SER A 33 2.21 1.69 5.14
C SER A 33 2.78 1.71 6.56
N MET A 34 3.20 0.56 7.10
CA MET A 34 3.85 0.50 8.42
C MET A 34 5.18 1.24 8.45
N SER A 35 6.00 1.11 7.40
CA SER A 35 7.31 1.77 7.32
C SER A 35 7.17 3.29 7.20
N ALA A 36 6.22 3.77 6.39
CA ALA A 36 5.91 5.18 6.23
C ALA A 36 5.38 5.80 7.54
N ASN A 37 4.52 5.10 8.28
CA ASN A 37 4.10 5.55 9.62
C ASN A 37 5.28 5.65 10.59
N LYS A 38 6.15 4.63 10.63
CA LYS A 38 7.34 4.66 11.49
C LYS A 38 8.28 5.82 11.13
N LEU A 39 8.48 6.08 9.83
CA LEU A 39 9.26 7.22 9.37
C LEU A 39 8.60 8.53 9.80
N ALA A 40 7.28 8.67 9.66
CA ALA A 40 6.56 9.84 10.12
C ALA A 40 6.71 10.09 11.62
N ASP A 41 6.63 9.03 12.44
CA ASP A 41 6.82 9.14 13.90
C ASP A 41 8.25 9.58 14.25
N MET A 42 9.26 9.10 13.51
CA MET A 42 10.65 9.53 13.68
C MET A 42 10.83 11.00 13.28
N GLU A 43 10.24 11.45 12.16
CA GLU A 43 10.33 12.86 11.75
C GLU A 43 9.59 13.81 12.69
N ALA A 44 8.43 13.39 13.24
CA ALA A 44 7.76 14.14 14.29
C ALA A 44 8.59 14.24 15.58
N GLY A 45 9.32 13.17 15.93
CA GLY A 45 10.29 13.19 17.04
C GLY A 45 11.46 14.15 16.80
N ASN A 46 11.98 14.18 15.56
CA ASN A 46 13.03 15.11 15.15
C ASN A 46 12.55 16.56 15.23
N GLU A 47 11.33 16.85 14.77
CA GLU A 47 10.70 18.16 14.89
C GLU A 47 10.67 18.64 16.36
N PHE A 48 10.25 17.77 17.28
CA PHE A 48 10.18 18.09 18.71
C PHE A 48 11.56 18.35 19.33
N ALA A 49 12.58 17.59 18.93
CA ALA A 49 13.96 17.77 19.40
C ALA A 49 14.60 19.06 18.85
N LEU A 50 14.36 19.37 17.58
CA LEU A 50 14.87 20.59 16.93
C LEU A 50 14.21 21.85 17.48
N ASN A 51 12.91 21.81 17.78
CA ASN A 51 12.21 22.96 18.39
C ASN A 51 12.70 23.30 19.81
N GLN A 52 13.39 22.38 20.50
CA GLN A 52 13.91 22.61 21.86
C GLN A 52 15.38 23.09 21.91
N ASN A 53 16.09 23.15 20.78
CA ASN A 53 17.49 23.61 20.73
C ASN A 53 17.59 24.98 20.04
N ASP A 54 18.05 26.00 20.78
CA ASP A 54 18.20 27.38 20.31
C ASP A 54 19.22 27.50 19.16
N THR A 55 18.73 27.60 17.92
CA THR A 55 19.42 28.29 16.81
C THR A 55 18.39 28.66 15.74
N LEU A 56 18.45 29.88 15.19
CA LEU A 56 17.49 30.42 14.19
C LEU A 56 17.25 29.52 12.95
N ASN A 57 18.14 28.57 12.65
CA ASN A 57 17.95 27.56 11.58
C ASN A 57 17.15 26.32 12.01
N ALA A 58 17.04 26.04 13.31
CA ALA A 58 16.36 24.87 13.84
C ALA A 58 14.84 24.94 13.61
N GLN A 59 14.22 26.11 13.72
CA GLN A 59 12.79 26.29 13.41
C GLN A 59 12.46 26.00 11.94
N ALA A 60 13.28 26.48 11.00
CA ALA A 60 13.08 26.23 9.57
C ALA A 60 13.35 24.76 9.18
N MET A 61 14.19 24.05 9.94
CA MET A 61 14.35 22.60 9.79
C MET A 61 13.16 21.85 10.41
N ALA A 62 12.77 22.17 11.64
CA ALA A 62 11.63 21.57 12.33
C ALA A 62 10.34 21.65 11.50
N GLN A 63 10.05 22.81 10.88
CA GLN A 63 8.91 22.95 9.98
C GLN A 63 8.97 22.04 8.74
N ARG A 64 10.17 21.85 8.18
CA ARG A 64 10.35 20.93 7.03
C ARG A 64 10.19 19.47 7.47
N GLU A 65 10.69 19.11 8.64
CA GLU A 65 10.51 17.76 9.21
C GLU A 65 9.03 17.46 9.52
N GLY A 66 8.31 18.40 10.12
CA GLY A 66 6.87 18.25 10.36
C GLY A 66 6.07 18.09 9.06
N GLN A 67 6.46 18.81 7.99
CA GLN A 67 5.86 18.62 6.66
C GLN A 67 6.18 17.24 6.07
N ALA A 68 7.43 16.77 6.19
CA ALA A 68 7.83 15.44 5.75
C ALA A 68 7.06 14.34 6.52
N ALA A 69 6.91 14.48 7.84
CA ALA A 69 6.09 13.58 8.66
C ALA A 69 4.65 13.51 8.15
N GLY A 70 4.03 14.67 7.87
CA GLY A 70 2.68 14.73 7.30
C GLY A 70 2.57 14.06 5.92
N GLN A 71 3.56 14.23 5.05
CA GLN A 71 3.60 13.57 3.74
C GLN A 71 3.72 12.05 3.86
N LEU A 72 4.54 11.57 4.79
CA LEU A 72 4.72 10.14 5.08
C LEU A 72 3.43 9.49 5.63
N GLN A 73 2.68 10.20 6.47
CA GLN A 73 1.37 9.73 6.94
C GLN A 73 0.34 9.65 5.80
N ASN A 74 0.36 10.61 4.87
CA ASN A 74 -0.50 10.57 3.68
C ASN A 74 -0.14 9.39 2.77
N LEU A 75 1.16 9.13 2.58
CA LEU A 75 1.63 7.94 1.87
C LEU A 75 1.15 6.66 2.57
N ALA A 76 1.30 6.57 3.88
CA ALA A 76 0.82 5.40 4.63
C ALA A 76 -0.69 5.15 4.46
N HIS A 77 -1.49 6.21 4.35
CA HIS A 77 -2.92 6.12 4.02
C HIS A 77 -3.17 5.66 2.58
N ALA A 78 -2.40 6.18 1.61
CA ALA A 78 -2.52 5.77 0.21
C ALA A 78 -2.22 4.26 0.03
N GLU A 79 -1.17 3.75 0.68
CA GLU A 79 -0.80 2.33 0.65
C GLU A 79 -1.88 1.45 1.32
N LYS A 80 -2.48 1.95 2.40
CA LYS A 80 -3.64 1.30 3.01
C LYS A 80 -4.82 1.24 2.03
N ASN A 81 -5.12 2.32 1.32
CA ASN A 81 -6.19 2.34 0.32
C ASN A 81 -5.91 1.39 -0.85
N ALA A 82 -4.67 1.32 -1.33
CA ALA A 82 -4.24 0.36 -2.35
C ALA A 82 -4.48 -1.08 -1.89
N THR A 83 -4.17 -1.40 -0.63
CA THR A 83 -4.49 -2.71 -0.04
C THR A 83 -5.99 -3.05 -0.12
N HIS A 84 -6.88 -2.07 0.10
CA HIS A 84 -8.34 -2.28 -0.01
C HIS A 84 -8.79 -2.48 -1.46
N GLN A 85 -8.22 -1.75 -2.42
CA GLN A 85 -8.51 -1.93 -3.84
C GLN A 85 -8.08 -3.31 -4.33
N LEU A 86 -6.93 -3.79 -3.86
CA LEU A 86 -6.44 -5.14 -4.11
C LEU A 86 -7.39 -6.21 -3.55
N ASP A 87 -8.01 -5.97 -2.39
CA ASP A 87 -9.07 -6.84 -1.86
C ASP A 87 -10.31 -6.88 -2.74
N GLN A 88 -10.77 -5.73 -3.24
CA GLN A 88 -11.90 -5.68 -4.18
C GLN A 88 -11.59 -6.42 -5.48
N LEU A 89 -10.37 -6.30 -6.00
CA LEU A 89 -9.95 -7.02 -7.19
C LEU A 89 -9.96 -8.55 -6.97
N ASN A 90 -9.49 -9.01 -5.80
CA ASN A 90 -9.60 -10.42 -5.40
C ASN A 90 -11.05 -10.92 -5.36
N GLN A 91 -12.01 -10.08 -4.92
CA GLN A 91 -13.44 -10.43 -4.92
C GLN A 91 -13.99 -10.53 -6.34
N ILE A 92 -13.66 -9.59 -7.23
CA ILE A 92 -14.06 -9.62 -8.65
C ILE A 92 -13.52 -10.89 -9.34
N LEU A 93 -12.24 -11.21 -9.11
CA LEU A 93 -11.63 -12.43 -9.63
C LEU A 93 -12.36 -13.69 -9.15
N SER A 94 -12.85 -13.68 -7.91
CA SER A 94 -13.66 -14.78 -7.36
C SER A 94 -15.01 -14.94 -8.04
N GLN A 95 -15.67 -13.84 -8.36
CA GLN A 95 -16.91 -13.87 -9.13
C GLN A 95 -16.67 -14.36 -10.56
N LEU A 96 -15.59 -13.93 -11.21
CA LEU A 96 -15.23 -14.42 -12.54
C LEU A 96 -14.93 -15.91 -12.53
N GLU A 97 -14.19 -16.39 -11.53
CA GLU A 97 -13.91 -17.81 -11.35
C GLU A 97 -15.21 -18.64 -11.23
N SER A 98 -16.18 -18.16 -10.46
CA SER A 98 -17.47 -18.85 -10.28
C SER A 98 -18.31 -18.97 -11.55
N LYS A 99 -18.13 -18.06 -12.52
CA LYS A 99 -18.85 -18.08 -13.80
C LYS A 99 -18.20 -18.99 -14.84
N LEU A 100 -16.92 -19.34 -14.64
CA LEU A 100 -16.14 -20.18 -15.54
C LEU A 100 -16.14 -21.66 -15.15
N ARG A 101 -16.54 -21.96 -13.92
CA ARG A 101 -16.76 -23.31 -13.38
C ARG A 101 -18.15 -23.81 -13.77
#